data_AF-A0A009HJ58-F1
#
_entry.id   AF-A0A009HJ58-F1
#
_cell.length_a   1.000
_cell.length_b   1.000
_cell.length_c   1.000
_cell.angle_alpha   90.00
_cell.angle_beta   90.00
_cell.angle_gamma   90.00
#
_symmetry.space_group_name_H-M   'P 1'
#
loop_
_entity.id
_entity.type
_entity.pdbx_description
1 polymer ?
#
loop_
_entity_poly.entity_id
_entity_poly.type
_entity_poly.pdbx_seq_one_letter_code
_entity_poly.pdbx_strand_id
1 'polypeptide(L)'
;MKTFAPFFQVLGISITLCTQAVFADDDISTQEADSLIKDDIAATQVLQEICPAFVGTNKKLESNAQKIIAMYLSGYSNKSMSLAALQNDAEFKTLLNEARLAAKQMDHHEQHELCEEIVNYKE
;
A
#
# COMPACT_ATOMS: atom_id res chain seq x y z
N MET A 1 -52.97 7.73 25.47
CA MET A 1 -52.85 6.31 25.08
C MET A 1 -51.36 5.93 25.14
N LYS A 2 -50.93 5.29 26.23
CA LYS A 2 -50.21 3.98 26.29
C LYS A 2 -48.92 3.93 25.44
N THR A 3 -47.72 4.19 26.00
CA THR A 3 -46.79 3.32 26.79
C THR A 3 -45.98 2.29 25.98
N PHE A 4 -44.65 2.38 26.17
CA PHE A 4 -43.63 1.32 26.36
C PHE A 4 -43.30 0.28 25.25
N ALA A 5 -42.00 0.29 24.88
CA ALA A 5 -41.03 -0.76 24.53
C ALA A 5 -41.48 -2.09 23.86
N PRO A 6 -40.56 -2.68 23.05
CA PRO A 6 -40.39 -4.13 23.03
C PRO A 6 -38.95 -4.52 23.40
N PHE A 7 -38.80 -5.02 24.63
CA PHE A 7 -37.83 -6.05 24.96
C PHE A 7 -38.57 -7.37 24.69
N PHE A 8 -38.21 -8.09 23.63
CA PHE A 8 -38.67 -9.46 23.40
C PHE A 8 -37.45 -10.36 23.22
N GLN A 9 -37.39 -11.32 24.15
CA GLN A 9 -36.39 -12.36 24.28
C GLN A 9 -36.63 -13.53 23.31
N VAL A 10 -35.56 -14.32 23.16
CA VAL A 10 -35.51 -15.75 22.79
C VAL A 10 -35.59 -16.12 21.30
N LEU A 11 -34.45 -16.54 20.75
CA LEU A 11 -34.29 -17.83 20.08
C LEU A 11 -32.79 -18.17 20.03
N GLY A 12 -32.43 -19.30 20.64
CA GLY A 12 -31.08 -19.81 20.65
C GLY A 12 -30.66 -20.30 19.28
N ILE A 13 -29.44 -19.93 18.89
CA ILE A 13 -28.57 -20.76 18.07
C ILE A 13 -27.19 -20.59 18.69
N SER A 14 -26.69 -21.65 19.31
CA SER A 14 -25.28 -21.78 19.66
C SER A 14 -24.49 -21.75 18.36
N ILE A 15 -23.96 -20.59 17.99
CA ILE A 15 -22.96 -20.53 16.93
C ILE A 15 -21.64 -20.91 17.59
N THR A 16 -21.38 -22.22 17.64
CA THR A 16 -20.02 -22.73 17.76
C THR A 16 -19.29 -22.34 16.47
N LEU A 17 -18.79 -21.11 16.40
CA LEU A 17 -17.74 -20.75 15.44
C LEU A 17 -16.44 -21.37 15.94
N CYS A 18 -16.27 -22.67 15.66
CA CYS A 18 -14.93 -23.20 15.44
C CYS A 18 -14.44 -22.61 14.12
N THR A 19 -13.87 -21.41 14.18
CA THR A 19 -13.03 -20.87 13.11
C THR A 19 -11.78 -20.32 13.77
N GLN A 20 -10.80 -21.24 13.82
CA GLN A 20 -9.36 -21.03 13.84
C GLN A 20 -8.85 -19.81 14.59
N ALA A 21 -8.18 -20.09 15.71
CA ALA A 21 -7.18 -19.20 16.28
C ALA A 21 -6.32 -18.64 15.14
N VAL A 22 -6.47 -17.35 14.88
CA VAL A 22 -5.47 -16.58 14.16
C VAL A 22 -4.29 -16.53 15.10
N PHE A 23 -3.37 -17.48 14.93
CA PHE A 23 -2.03 -17.32 15.44
C PHE A 23 -1.42 -16.21 14.57
N ALA A 24 -1.35 -15.01 15.11
CA ALA A 24 -0.43 -14.01 14.58
C ALA A 24 0.97 -14.60 14.78
N ASP A 25 1.47 -15.27 13.74
CA ASP A 25 2.88 -15.62 13.63
C ASP A 25 3.58 -14.27 13.44
N ASP A 26 4.32 -13.81 14.44
CA ASP A 26 4.96 -12.48 14.45
C ASP A 26 6.08 -12.37 13.38
N ASP A 27 6.31 -13.43 12.59
CA ASP A 27 7.27 -13.48 11.48
C ASP A 27 6.51 -13.46 10.14
N ILE A 28 6.59 -12.33 9.43
CA ILE A 28 6.03 -12.19 8.07
C ILE A 28 6.75 -13.18 7.15
N SER A 29 6.00 -13.96 6.38
CA SER A 29 6.64 -14.88 5.43
C SER A 29 7.45 -14.09 4.38
N THR A 30 8.49 -14.70 3.83
CA THR A 30 9.30 -14.06 2.77
C THR A 30 8.47 -13.62 1.57
N GLN A 31 7.40 -14.36 1.26
CA GLN A 31 6.46 -14.02 0.19
C GLN A 31 5.64 -12.77 0.53
N GLU A 32 5.14 -12.66 1.76
CA GLU A 32 4.40 -11.48 2.20
C GLU A 32 5.32 -10.24 2.27
N ALA A 33 6.56 -10.41 2.73
CA ALA A 33 7.55 -9.34 2.72
C ALA A 33 7.88 -8.87 1.29
N ASP A 34 8.04 -9.79 0.35
CA ASP A 34 8.24 -9.46 -1.07
C ASP A 34 7.00 -8.76 -1.66
N SER A 35 5.79 -9.18 -1.29
CA SER A 35 4.55 -8.53 -1.71
C SER A 35 4.45 -7.09 -1.19
N LEU A 36 4.84 -6.84 0.06
CA LEU A 36 4.86 -5.50 0.63
C LEU A 36 5.88 -4.61 -0.10
N ILE A 37 7.06 -5.15 -0.41
CA ILE A 37 8.06 -4.45 -1.21
C ILE A 37 7.54 -4.10 -2.62
N LYS A 38 6.76 -4.99 -3.26
CA LYS A 38 6.10 -4.68 -4.54
C LYS A 38 5.13 -3.52 -4.40
N ASP A 39 4.34 -3.49 -3.33
CA ASP A 39 3.38 -2.43 -3.05
C ASP A 39 4.07 -1.07 -2.84
N ASP A 40 5.13 -1.04 -2.02
CA ASP A 40 5.96 0.15 -1.77
C ASP A 40 6.59 0.70 -3.06
N ILE A 41 7.11 -0.18 -3.92
CA ILE A 41 7.67 0.21 -5.23
C ILE A 41 6.56 0.74 -6.14
N ALA A 42 5.38 0.12 -6.15
CA ALA A 42 4.24 0.57 -6.94
C ALA A 42 3.75 1.95 -6.49
N ALA A 43 3.62 2.18 -5.19
CA ALA A 43 3.29 3.49 -4.62
C ALA A 43 4.32 4.56 -5.00
N THR A 44 5.61 4.23 -4.93
CA THR A 44 6.70 5.13 -5.36
C THR A 44 6.58 5.50 -6.84
N GLN A 45 6.23 4.54 -7.72
CA GLN A 45 5.99 4.83 -9.15
C GLN A 45 4.79 5.76 -9.36
N VAL A 46 3.69 5.56 -8.61
CA VAL A 46 2.52 6.45 -8.70
C VAL A 46 2.85 7.86 -8.24
N LEU A 47 3.69 8.02 -7.21
CA LEU A 47 4.16 9.34 -6.81
C LEU A 47 4.98 10.00 -7.94
N GLN A 48 5.80 9.26 -8.70
CA GLN A 48 6.45 9.82 -9.90
C GLN A 48 5.45 10.30 -10.97
N GLU A 49 4.28 9.66 -11.07
CA GLU A 49 3.23 10.02 -12.03
C GLU A 49 2.48 11.28 -11.62
N ILE A 50 2.12 11.42 -10.33
CA ILE A 50 1.24 12.51 -9.87
C ILE A 50 2.00 13.74 -9.39
N CYS A 51 3.19 13.58 -8.82
CA CYS A 51 3.91 14.67 -8.18
C CYS A 51 4.33 15.83 -9.10
N PRO A 52 4.57 15.65 -10.41
CA PRO A 52 4.85 16.79 -11.28
C PRO A 52 3.75 17.87 -11.27
N ALA A 53 2.50 17.50 -10.96
CA ALA A 53 1.38 18.45 -10.83
C ALA A 53 1.44 19.29 -9.53
N PHE A 54 2.13 18.81 -8.50
CA PHE A 54 2.19 19.41 -7.17
C PHE A 54 3.49 20.18 -6.93
N VAL A 55 4.62 19.57 -7.27
CA VAL A 55 5.96 20.12 -7.01
C VAL A 55 6.67 20.63 -8.29
N GLY A 56 5.96 20.61 -9.43
CA GLY A 56 6.47 20.99 -10.73
C GLY A 56 7.51 20.00 -11.30
N THR A 57 8.13 20.36 -12.43
CA THR A 57 9.22 19.58 -13.01
C THR A 57 10.47 19.68 -12.12
N ASN A 58 10.62 18.72 -11.21
CA ASN A 58 11.71 18.70 -10.24
C ASN A 58 12.68 17.54 -10.53
N LYS A 59 13.94 17.86 -10.83
CA LYS A 59 14.98 16.84 -11.12
C LYS A 59 15.23 15.89 -9.94
N LYS A 60 14.94 16.31 -8.71
CA LYS A 60 15.07 15.47 -7.52
C LYS A 60 13.98 14.40 -7.47
N LEU A 61 12.78 14.66 -8.01
CA LEU A 61 11.67 13.72 -7.97
C LEU A 61 12.06 12.39 -8.63
N GLU A 62 12.56 12.44 -9.86
CA GLU A 62 12.97 11.23 -10.59
C GLU A 62 14.13 10.52 -9.90
N SER A 63 15.19 11.27 -9.54
CA SER A 63 16.38 10.68 -8.93
C SER A 63 16.09 10.08 -7.54
N ASN A 64 15.27 10.72 -6.72
CA ASN A 64 14.94 10.23 -5.38
C ASN A 64 13.99 9.05 -5.43
N ALA A 65 12.99 9.07 -6.31
CA ALA A 65 12.13 7.90 -6.50
C ALA A 65 12.93 6.67 -6.98
N GLN A 66 13.92 6.86 -7.88
CA GLN A 66 14.82 5.77 -8.26
C GLN A 66 15.65 5.23 -7.08
N LYS A 67 16.12 6.10 -6.19
CA LYS A 67 16.84 5.70 -4.96
C LYS A 67 15.93 4.91 -4.01
N ILE A 68 14.71 5.38 -3.79
CA ILE A 68 13.71 4.71 -2.95
C ILE A 68 13.38 3.31 -3.53
N ILE A 69 13.14 3.21 -4.84
CA ILE A 69 12.92 1.91 -5.50
C ILE A 69 14.14 0.99 -5.33
N ALA A 70 15.35 1.50 -5.48
CA ALA A 70 16.57 0.71 -5.29
C ALA A 70 16.72 0.23 -3.84
N MET A 71 16.38 1.07 -2.86
CA MET A 71 16.35 0.71 -1.43
C MET A 71 15.38 -0.45 -1.20
N TYR A 72 14.15 -0.38 -1.72
CA TYR A 72 13.17 -1.46 -1.61
C TYR A 72 13.63 -2.74 -2.31
N LEU A 73 14.16 -2.66 -3.53
CA LEU A 73 14.69 -3.82 -4.26
C LEU A 73 15.86 -4.49 -3.52
N SER A 74 16.65 -3.75 -2.74
CA SER A 74 17.72 -4.32 -1.92
C SER A 74 17.19 -5.27 -0.84
N GLY A 75 15.97 -5.02 -0.34
CA GLY A 75 15.26 -5.86 0.62
C GLY A 75 14.62 -7.10 -0.01
N TYR A 76 14.28 -7.05 -1.29
CA TYR A 76 13.56 -8.12 -2.00
C TYR A 76 14.31 -9.46 -1.95
N SER A 77 13.61 -10.59 -1.76
CA SER A 77 14.24 -11.90 -1.54
C SER A 77 15.08 -12.34 -2.74
N ASN A 78 14.55 -12.17 -3.96
CA ASN A 78 15.29 -12.39 -5.19
C ASN A 78 16.20 -11.19 -5.50
N LYS A 79 17.49 -11.32 -5.18
CA LYS A 79 18.50 -10.25 -5.38
C LYS A 79 18.80 -9.89 -6.84
N SER A 80 18.28 -10.66 -7.80
CA SER A 80 18.34 -10.32 -9.23
C SER A 80 17.11 -9.57 -9.73
N MET A 81 16.13 -9.32 -8.86
CA MET A 81 14.92 -8.60 -9.22
C MET A 81 15.25 -7.18 -9.67
N SER A 82 14.49 -6.70 -10.66
CA SER A 82 14.61 -5.34 -11.18
C SER A 82 13.23 -4.73 -11.33
N LEU A 83 13.18 -3.40 -11.36
CA LEU A 83 11.94 -2.68 -11.64
C LEU A 83 11.31 -3.12 -12.96
N ALA A 84 12.13 -3.33 -14.00
CA ALA A 84 11.65 -3.78 -15.30
C ALA A 84 11.03 -5.19 -15.25
N ALA A 85 11.57 -6.07 -14.43
CA ALA A 85 10.96 -7.38 -14.20
C ALA A 85 9.63 -7.25 -13.45
N LEU A 86 9.58 -6.44 -12.39
CA LEU A 86 8.34 -6.17 -11.64
C LEU A 86 7.25 -5.53 -12.52
N GLN A 87 7.60 -4.60 -13.42
CA GLN A 87 6.63 -4.00 -14.35
C GLN A 87 5.97 -5.02 -15.28
N ASN A 88 6.53 -6.22 -15.43
CA ASN A 88 5.93 -7.31 -16.19
C ASN A 88 5.13 -8.30 -15.32
N ASP A 89 5.36 -8.31 -14.01
CA ASP A 89 4.69 -9.15 -13.02
C ASP A 89 3.20 -8.80 -12.88
N ALA A 90 2.35 -9.82 -12.74
CA ALA A 90 0.90 -9.64 -12.74
C ALA A 90 0.40 -9.00 -11.43
N GLU A 91 0.96 -9.43 -10.29
CA GLU A 91 0.64 -8.87 -8.97
C GLU A 91 1.08 -7.41 -8.89
N PHE A 92 2.31 -7.10 -9.31
CA PHE A 92 2.78 -5.72 -9.36
C PHE A 92 1.90 -4.80 -10.21
N LYS A 93 1.39 -5.26 -11.35
CA LYS A 93 0.44 -4.48 -12.18
C LYS A 93 -0.87 -4.20 -11.45
N THR A 94 -1.35 -5.15 -10.66
CA THR A 94 -2.54 -4.96 -9.82
C THR A 94 -2.27 -3.90 -8.75
N LEU A 95 -1.19 -4.06 -7.98
CA LEU A 95 -0.78 -3.11 -6.95
C LEU A 95 -0.56 -1.70 -7.51
N LEU A 96 0.06 -1.57 -8.68
CA LEU A 96 0.24 -0.29 -9.36
C LEU A 96 -1.09 0.39 -9.71
N ASN A 97 -2.11 -0.39 -10.12
CA ASN A 97 -3.43 0.17 -10.38
C ASN A 97 -4.16 0.54 -9.07
N GLU A 98 -4.02 -0.26 -8.02
CA GLU A 98 -4.57 0.04 -6.69
C GLU A 98 -3.95 1.31 -6.12
N ALA A 99 -2.63 1.45 -6.17
CA ALA A 99 -1.91 2.66 -5.77
C ALA A 99 -2.38 3.90 -6.56
N ARG A 100 -2.62 3.78 -7.87
CA ARG A 100 -3.20 4.89 -8.67
C ARG A 100 -4.61 5.25 -8.23
N LEU A 101 -5.42 4.27 -7.84
CA LEU A 101 -6.77 4.52 -7.34
C LEU A 101 -6.73 5.17 -5.96
N ALA A 102 -5.85 4.70 -5.07
CA ALA A 102 -5.63 5.28 -3.75
C ALA A 102 -5.18 6.75 -3.88
N ALA A 103 -4.15 7.02 -4.68
CA ALA A 103 -3.67 8.38 -4.94
C ALA A 103 -4.76 9.33 -5.45
N LYS A 104 -5.70 8.85 -6.28
CA LYS A 104 -6.84 9.65 -6.76
C LYS A 104 -7.88 9.94 -5.68
N GLN A 105 -7.97 9.10 -4.66
CA GLN A 105 -8.92 9.25 -3.55
C GLN A 105 -8.36 10.09 -2.40
N MET A 106 -7.03 10.19 -2.30
CA MET A 106 -6.36 11.11 -1.36
C MET A 106 -6.69 12.56 -1.69
N ASP A 107 -6.76 13.40 -0.68
CA ASP A 107 -6.95 14.83 -0.94
C ASP A 107 -5.68 15.49 -1.49
N HIS A 108 -5.83 16.65 -2.13
CA HIS A 108 -4.71 17.34 -2.78
C HIS A 108 -3.62 17.80 -1.80
N HIS A 109 -3.96 18.07 -0.54
CA HIS A 109 -2.99 18.45 0.48
C HIS A 109 -2.12 17.25 0.86
N GLU A 110 -2.74 16.10 1.14
CA GLU A 110 -2.01 14.85 1.40
C GLU A 110 -1.12 14.43 0.22
N GLN A 111 -1.63 14.54 -1.01
CA GLN A 111 -0.83 14.27 -2.21
C GLN A 111 0.38 15.21 -2.31
N HIS A 112 0.19 16.50 -2.03
CA HIS A 112 1.28 17.48 -2.04
C HIS A 112 2.35 17.17 -0.98
N GLU A 113 1.95 16.79 0.24
CA GLU A 113 2.88 16.41 1.31
C GLU A 113 3.74 15.20 0.93
N LEU A 114 3.13 14.12 0.42
CA LEU A 114 3.88 12.95 -0.06
C LEU A 114 4.86 13.31 -1.19
N CYS A 115 4.48 14.23 -2.07
CA CYS A 115 5.35 14.69 -3.14
C CYS A 115 6.54 15.51 -2.63
N GLU A 116 6.33 16.35 -1.63
CA GLU A 116 7.42 17.05 -0.94
C GLU A 116 8.34 16.08 -0.20
N GLU A 117 7.81 14.99 0.37
CA GLU A 117 8.64 13.95 0.99
C GLU A 117 9.60 13.30 -0.02
N ILE A 118 9.12 12.91 -1.21
CA ILE A 118 10.01 12.37 -2.24
C ILE A 118 11.04 13.40 -2.69
N VAL A 119 10.64 14.65 -2.94
CA VAL A 119 11.56 15.72 -3.37
C VAL A 119 12.65 15.98 -2.33
N ASN A 120 12.30 15.90 -1.05
CA ASN A 120 13.18 16.19 0.06
C ASN A 120 13.80 14.94 0.71
N TYR A 121 13.61 13.76 0.10
CA TYR A 121 14.16 12.49 0.56
C TYR A 121 15.67 12.61 0.82
N LYS A 122 16.08 12.14 2.00
CA LYS A 122 17.46 12.03 2.44
C LYS A 122 17.70 10.56 2.77
N GLU A 123 18.82 10.04 2.26
CA GLU A 123 19.32 8.70 2.57
C GLU A 123 19.74 8.56 4.03
#